data_AF-A0A7C4ULH8-F1
#
_entry.id   AF-A0A7C4ULH8-F1
#
_cell.length_a   1.000
_cell.length_b   1.000
_cell.length_c   1.000
_cell.angle_alpha   90.00
_cell.angle_beta   90.00
_cell.angle_gamma   90.00
#
_symmetry.space_group_name_H-M   'P 1'
#
loop_
_entity.id
_entity.type
_entity.pdbx_description
1 polymer ?
#
loop_
_entity_poly.entity_id
_entity_poly.type
_entity_poly.pdbx_seq_one_letter_code
_entity_poly.pdbx_strand_id
1 'polypeptide(L)'
;MPRFEIDVDPCDHITADAIGKPGQRVFYIQAYQDQRTITIIIEKAQLHSLAIGVEQFLAQINEQNPNLTEASGDYVEDVMRINPPVDPLFRVGEIGLGYDKDRDLV
;
A
#
# COMPACT_ATOMS: atom_id res chain seq x y z
N MET A 1 5.46 1.62 26.88
CA MET A 1 6.30 2.20 25.81
C MET A 1 5.41 3.13 24.99
N PRO A 2 5.88 4.29 24.53
CA PRO A 2 5.08 5.13 23.65
C PRO A 2 4.73 4.35 22.39
N ARG A 3 3.45 4.39 21.99
CA ARG A 3 2.96 3.82 20.73
C ARG A 3 3.49 4.71 19.61
N PHE A 4 4.37 4.16 18.77
CA PHE A 4 4.81 4.83 17.55
C PHE A 4 3.73 4.58 16.49
N GLU A 5 3.11 5.65 16.02
CA GLU A 5 2.03 5.63 15.05
C GLU A 5 2.38 6.59 13.93
N ILE A 6 2.27 6.11 12.70
CA ILE A 6 2.45 6.91 11.50
C ILE A 6 1.10 6.94 10.81
N ASP A 7 0.56 8.15 10.68
CA ASP A 7 -0.60 8.43 9.86
C ASP A 7 -0.13 9.11 8.56
N VAL A 8 -0.71 8.69 7.43
CA VAL A 8 -0.41 9.18 6.08
C VAL A 8 -1.72 9.59 5.42
N ASP A 9 -2.28 10.68 5.90
CA ASP A 9 -3.55 11.23 5.45
C ASP A 9 -3.42 12.75 5.20
N PRO A 10 -3.46 13.22 3.93
CA PRO A 10 -3.68 12.41 2.72
C PRO A 10 -2.46 11.56 2.35
N CYS A 11 -2.72 10.49 1.60
CA CYS A 11 -1.70 9.70 0.90
C CYS A 11 -1.75 10.05 -0.59
N ASP A 12 -0.70 10.71 -1.08
CA ASP A 12 -0.64 11.17 -2.47
C ASP A 12 -0.39 10.01 -3.45
N HIS A 13 0.38 9.02 -2.99
CA HIS A 13 0.72 7.84 -3.77
C HIS A 13 1.13 6.69 -2.86
N ILE A 14 0.73 5.48 -3.21
CA ILE A 14 1.18 4.24 -2.55
C ILE A 14 1.67 3.26 -3.61
N THR A 15 2.82 2.64 -3.35
CA THR A 15 3.41 1.65 -4.23
C THR A 15 4.09 0.55 -3.45
N ALA A 16 4.30 -0.60 -4.10
CA ALA A 16 5.07 -1.70 -3.59
C ALA A 16 6.03 -2.21 -4.67
N ASP A 17 7.28 -2.45 -4.29
CA ASP A 17 8.30 -2.99 -5.19
C ASP A 17 9.31 -3.85 -4.42
N ALA A 18 10.14 -4.59 -5.15
CA ALA A 18 11.14 -5.48 -4.60
C ALA A 18 12.53 -5.18 -5.18
N ILE A 19 13.49 -4.91 -4.31
CA ILE A 19 14.87 -4.59 -4.70
C ILE A 19 15.76 -5.81 -4.42
N GLY A 20 16.62 -6.15 -5.39
CA GLY A 20 17.62 -7.23 -5.26
C GLY A 20 17.44 -8.35 -6.29
N LYS A 21 18.41 -9.26 -6.31
CA LYS A 21 18.40 -10.42 -7.21
C LYS A 21 17.33 -11.43 -6.81
N PRO A 22 16.78 -12.23 -7.75
CA PRO A 22 15.90 -13.35 -7.41
C PRO A 22 16.50 -14.22 -6.28
N GLY A 23 15.70 -14.52 -5.26
CA GLY A 23 16.14 -15.25 -4.05
C GLY A 23 16.74 -14.38 -2.93
N GLN A 24 17.06 -13.12 -3.22
CA GLN A 24 17.63 -12.15 -2.25
C GLN A 24 16.88 -10.81 -2.29
N ARG A 25 15.61 -10.84 -2.73
CA ARG A 25 14.77 -9.64 -2.80
C ARG A 25 14.31 -9.22 -1.42
N VAL A 26 14.34 -7.93 -1.17
CA VAL A 26 13.62 -7.29 -0.07
C VAL A 26 12.43 -6.55 -0.67
N PHE A 27 11.25 -6.75 -0.10
CA PHE A 27 10.01 -6.14 -0.57
C PHE A 27 9.70 -4.94 0.31
N TYR A 28 9.19 -3.88 -0.31
CA TYR A 28 8.87 -2.64 0.35
C TYR A 28 7.47 -2.18 -0.03
N ILE A 29 6.86 -1.42 0.88
CA ILE A 29 5.76 -0.51 0.56
C ILE A 29 6.27 0.91 0.80
N GLN A 30 5.94 1.81 -0.12
CA GLN A 30 6.14 3.24 0.03
C GLN A 30 4.81 3.98 -0.03
N ALA A 31 4.60 4.86 0.93
CA ALA A 31 3.52 5.84 0.92
C ALA A 31 4.12 7.25 0.88
N TYR A 32 3.56 8.10 0.04
CA TYR A 32 4.02 9.46 -0.21
C TYR A 32 3.01 10.46 0.35
N GLN A 33 3.52 11.50 1.02
CA GLN A 33 2.73 12.60 1.56
C GLN A 33 3.57 13.88 1.47
N ASP A 34 3.22 14.79 0.58
CA ASP A 34 3.96 16.01 0.25
C ASP A 34 5.45 15.71 -0.04
N GLN A 35 6.34 16.10 0.87
CA GLN A 35 7.79 15.90 0.79
C GLN A 35 8.27 14.71 1.65
N ARG A 36 7.34 13.97 2.26
CA ARG A 36 7.60 12.85 3.16
C ARG A 36 7.34 11.54 2.44
N THR A 37 8.30 10.63 2.51
CA THR A 37 8.14 9.25 2.04
C THR A 37 8.27 8.31 3.23
N ILE A 38 7.24 7.49 3.44
CA ILE A 38 7.25 6.41 4.43
C ILE A 38 7.63 5.14 3.72
N THR A 39 8.74 4.52 4.13
CA THR A 39 9.17 3.22 3.60
C THR A 39 9.09 2.17 4.69
N ILE A 40 8.48 1.03 4.39
CA ILE A 40 8.41 -0.13 5.29
C ILE A 40 8.82 -1.40 4.55
N ILE A 41 9.36 -2.37 5.28
CA ILE A 41 9.67 -3.70 4.73
C ILE A 41 8.48 -4.62 4.94
N ILE A 42 8.11 -5.36 3.91
CA ILE A 42 7.03 -6.36 3.92
C ILE A 42 7.57 -7.72 3.47
N GLU A 43 6.89 -8.81 3.85
CA GLU A 43 7.18 -10.13 3.29
C GLU A 43 6.49 -10.34 1.95
N LYS A 44 7.12 -11.11 1.05
CA LYS A 44 6.54 -11.43 -0.28
C LYS A 44 5.12 -12.00 -0.19
N ALA A 45 4.89 -12.90 0.77
CA ALA A 45 3.59 -13.53 0.96
C ALA A 45 2.53 -12.53 1.44
N GLN A 46 2.89 -11.63 2.36
CA GLN A 46 2.00 -10.56 2.82
C GLN A 46 1.63 -9.61 1.68
N LEU A 47 2.60 -9.20 0.85
CA LEU A 47 2.31 -8.34 -0.30
C LEU A 47 1.37 -9.02 -1.30
N HIS A 48 1.58 -10.31 -1.56
CA HIS A 48 0.70 -11.08 -2.45
C HIS A 48 -0.73 -11.20 -1.90
N SER A 49 -0.87 -11.51 -0.61
CA SER A 49 -2.17 -11.56 0.07
C SER A 49 -2.85 -10.19 0.10
N LEU A 50 -2.10 -9.12 0.30
CA LEU A 50 -2.62 -7.76 0.28
C LEU A 50 -3.17 -7.39 -1.10
N ALA A 51 -2.45 -7.69 -2.18
CA ALA A 51 -2.91 -7.40 -3.54
C ALA A 51 -4.24 -8.09 -3.86
N ILE A 52 -4.38 -9.37 -3.50
CA ILE A 52 -5.65 -10.11 -3.66
C ILE A 52 -6.74 -9.51 -2.76
N GLY A 53 -6.38 -9.18 -1.52
CA GLY A 53 -7.31 -8.62 -0.54
C GLY A 53 -7.89 -7.27 -0.98
N VAL A 54 -7.08 -6.39 -1.55
CA VAL A 54 -7.52 -5.08 -2.05
C VAL A 54 -8.55 -5.24 -3.16
N GLU A 55 -8.29 -6.07 -4.16
CA GLU A 55 -9.23 -6.34 -5.25
C GLU A 55 -10.59 -6.85 -4.74
N GLN A 56 -10.55 -7.85 -3.84
CA GLN A 56 -11.76 -8.42 -3.25
C GLN A 56 -12.52 -7.39 -2.40
N PHE A 57 -11.79 -6.56 -1.67
CA PHE A 57 -12.36 -5.54 -0.80
C PHE A 57 -13.02 -4.42 -1.61
N LEU A 58 -12.38 -3.93 -2.66
CA LEU A 58 -12.94 -2.93 -3.57
C LEU A 58 -14.19 -3.46 -4.29
N ALA A 59 -14.19 -4.72 -4.73
CA ALA A 59 -15.38 -5.35 -5.29
C ALA A 59 -16.55 -5.38 -4.29
N GLN A 60 -16.28 -5.75 -3.03
CA GLN A 60 -17.28 -5.75 -1.97
C GLN A 60 -17.84 -4.34 -1.67
N ILE A 61 -16.98 -3.32 -1.69
CA ILE A 61 -17.40 -1.92 -1.51
C ILE A 61 -18.32 -1.50 -2.66
N ASN A 62 -17.97 -1.83 -3.90
CA ASN A 62 -18.76 -1.50 -5.08
C ASN A 62 -20.14 -2.18 -5.05
N GLU A 63 -20.22 -3.45 -4.65
CA GLU A 63 -21.49 -4.16 -4.46
C GLU A 63 -22.42 -3.48 -3.44
N GLN A 64 -21.85 -2.95 -2.36
CA GLN A 64 -22.60 -2.25 -1.31
C GLN A 64 -22.97 -0.82 -1.69
N ASN A 65 -22.27 -0.23 -2.66
CA ASN A 65 -22.43 1.17 -3.05
C ASN A 65 -22.49 1.28 -4.60
N PRO A 66 -23.63 0.93 -5.23
CA PRO A 66 -23.74 0.84 -6.69
C PRO A 66 -23.55 2.16 -7.45
N ASN A 67 -23.51 3.28 -6.75
CA ASN A 67 -23.26 4.61 -7.31
C ASN A 67 -21.77 4.99 -7.32
N LEU A 68 -20.91 4.21 -6.65
CA LEU A 68 -19.47 4.40 -6.75
C LEU A 68 -18.98 4.03 -8.14
N THR A 69 -17.93 4.70 -8.58
CA THR A 69 -17.25 4.31 -9.80
C THR A 69 -16.42 3.07 -9.51
N GLU A 70 -16.48 2.08 -10.39
CA GLU A 70 -15.66 0.88 -10.29
C GLU A 70 -14.17 1.26 -10.29
N ALA A 71 -13.39 0.65 -9.40
CA ALA A 71 -11.97 0.88 -9.34
C ALA A 71 -11.30 0.43 -10.64
N SER A 72 -10.48 1.30 -11.25
CA SER A 72 -9.69 0.94 -12.43
C SER A 72 -8.44 0.16 -12.01
N GLY A 73 -8.13 -0.91 -12.75
CA GLY A 73 -6.86 -1.62 -12.66
C GLY A 73 -5.74 -0.99 -13.51
N ASP A 74 -6.01 0.11 -14.21
CA ASP A 74 -5.01 0.81 -15.01
C ASP A 74 -3.98 1.48 -14.11
N TYR A 75 -2.70 1.33 -14.46
CA TYR A 75 -1.59 1.96 -13.74
C TYR A 75 -0.48 2.38 -14.70
N VAL A 76 0.37 3.30 -14.22
CA VAL A 76 1.57 3.75 -14.94
C VAL A 76 2.79 3.07 -14.29
N GLU A 77 3.37 2.09 -14.99
CA GLU A 77 4.48 1.28 -14.48
C GLU A 77 5.66 2.12 -13.94
N ASP A 78 6.03 3.20 -14.63
CA ASP A 78 7.19 4.03 -14.28
C ASP A 78 7.05 4.72 -12.91
N VAL A 79 5.82 5.01 -12.45
CA VAL A 79 5.58 5.62 -11.13
C VAL A 79 5.46 4.58 -10.01
N MET A 80 5.39 3.30 -10.34
CA MET A 80 5.27 2.21 -9.36
C MET A 80 6.63 1.69 -8.86
N ARG A 81 7.75 2.21 -9.38
CA ARG A 81 9.10 1.71 -9.06
C ARG A 81 9.71 2.38 -7.85
N ILE A 82 10.24 1.58 -6.92
CA ILE A 82 10.98 2.08 -5.75
C ILE A 82 12.47 2.14 -6.08
N ASN A 83 13.06 3.32 -5.94
CA ASN A 83 14.46 3.56 -6.28
C ASN A 83 15.32 3.72 -5.01
N PRO A 84 16.50 3.09 -4.94
CA PRO A 84 17.48 3.34 -3.88
C PRO A 84 18.00 4.79 -3.88
N PRO A 85 18.46 5.31 -2.72
CA PRO A 85 18.48 4.65 -1.42
C PRO A 85 17.10 4.60 -0.76
N VAL A 86 16.83 3.53 -0.01
CA VAL A 86 15.62 3.39 0.81
C VAL A 86 16.00 3.40 2.29
N ASP A 87 15.19 4.07 3.12
CA ASP A 87 15.37 4.15 4.59
C ASP A 87 14.13 3.57 5.28
N PRO A 88 14.02 2.23 5.40
CA PRO A 88 12.83 1.59 5.94
C PRO A 88 12.70 1.79 7.45
N LEU A 89 11.53 2.21 7.90
CA LEU A 89 11.27 2.51 9.32
C LEU A 89 11.14 1.25 10.19
N PHE A 90 10.45 0.23 9.67
CA PHE A 90 10.24 -1.05 10.36
C PHE A 90 9.85 -2.16 9.39
N ARG A 91 9.81 -3.39 9.89
CA ARG A 91 9.26 -4.56 9.20
C ARG A 91 7.82 -4.79 9.65
N VAL A 92 6.94 -4.97 8.69
CA VAL A 92 5.51 -5.19 8.91
C VAL A 92 5.25 -6.55 9.56
N GLY A 93 4.49 -6.55 10.65
CA GLY A 93 4.00 -7.77 11.30
C GLY A 93 2.68 -8.24 10.69
N GLU A 94 1.70 -7.35 10.64
CA GLU A 94 0.34 -7.60 10.14
C GLU A 94 -0.14 -6.43 9.28
N ILE A 95 -1.07 -6.70 8.37
CA ILE A 95 -1.67 -5.71 7.47
C ILE A 95 -3.18 -5.93 7.48
N GLY A 96 -3.93 -4.83 7.58
CA GLY A 96 -5.38 -4.82 7.43
C GLY A 96 -5.80 -3.83 6.35
N LEU A 97 -7.03 -4.01 5.86
CA LEU A 97 -7.73 -3.08 5.00
C LEU A 97 -8.95 -2.56 5.75
N GLY A 98 -9.24 -1.28 5.61
CA GLY A 98 -10.40 -0.61 6.19
C GLY A 98 -11.10 0.23 5.13
N TYR A 99 -12.34 0.61 5.39
CA TYR A 99 -13.05 1.57 4.54
C TYR A 99 -13.77 2.57 5.44
N ASP A 100 -13.39 3.83 5.30
CA ASP A 100 -14.04 4.98 5.92
C ASP A 100 -15.18 5.44 5.02
N LYS A 101 -16.42 5.10 5.43
CA LYS A 101 -17.64 5.41 4.68
C LYS A 101 -17.98 6.90 4.65
N ASP A 102 -17.59 7.64 5.69
CA ASP A 102 -17.92 9.05 5.80
C ASP A 102 -17.04 9.88 4.86
N ARG A 103 -15.83 9.39 4.57
CA ARG A 103 -14.83 10.04 3.73
C ARG A 103 -14.65 9.42 2.35
N ASP A 104 -15.24 8.24 2.11
CA ASP A 104 -15.05 7.43 0.89
C ASP A 104 -13.56 7.12 0.64
N LEU A 105 -12.89 6.57 1.65
CA LEU A 105 -11.45 6.23 1.62
C LEU A 105 -11.19 4.80 2.09
N VAL A 106 -10.31 4.10 1.38
CA VAL A 106 -9.76 2.77 1.74
C VAL A 106 -8.38 2.90 2.37
#